data_AF-A0A6N2WF87-F1
#
_entry.id   AF-A0A6N2WF87-F1
#
_cell.length_a   1.000
_cell.length_b   1.000
_cell.length_c   1.000
_cell.angle_alpha   90.00
_cell.angle_beta   90.00
_cell.angle_gamma   90.00
#
_symmetry.space_group_name_H-M   'P 1'
#
loop_
_entity.id
_entity.type
_entity.pdbx_description
1 polymer ?
#
loop_
_entity_poly.entity_id
_entity_poly.type
_entity_poly.pdbx_seq_one_letter_code
_entity_poly.pdbx_strand_id
1 'polypeptide(L)'
;MLKTNEFRKKMADVFIKSLEEKQFEWKKEWAAMETPYNVISGRKYRGTNKFFLYLQSQERLPEGEIPDPRWATFKQIQDAGWKVKKGAKGFVVELWKPYDFESKREISWKEYIENHLSHEKYGVITRNYYVFNGRDIEGIPELQPQTSKEIVNDELIDKIQKGMDLQILNDGGDRAYYSPKTDSVHLPEKDTFYNSYAYNATALHELSHATGAEKRLNRDIRNVFGTEKYAYEELVAEISACFMSEHIQIEQTEEHVNNHKAYIQSWTKALSEKPEMLMKAIRDAEKAANYLEYHAEILSKEEYQETLTLHENEETPTPGNTSEKMVEKTANPITREADLKANGYKLTPALKKHMDRLDQLTGRKNSVKDIYKAYKTHDFHGDPETEKTIKSIGKIFQRQEMQIKAVIPER
;
A
#
# COMPACT_ATOMS: atom_id res chain seq x y z
N MET A 1 11.65 26.64 10.51
CA MET A 1 11.66 25.17 10.32
C MET A 1 10.45 24.59 11.01
N LEU A 2 9.63 23.83 10.27
CA LEU A 2 8.55 23.02 10.85
C LEU A 2 9.18 21.99 11.80
N LYS A 3 8.52 21.67 12.92
CA LYS A 3 8.96 20.55 13.76
C LYS A 3 8.80 19.25 12.96
N THR A 4 9.68 18.26 13.13
CA THR A 4 9.68 17.01 12.37
C THR A 4 8.32 16.31 12.32
N ASN A 5 7.57 16.30 13.43
CA ASN A 5 6.22 15.73 13.48
C ASN A 5 5.19 16.55 12.69
N GLU A 6 5.34 17.86 12.64
CA GLU A 6 4.47 18.77 11.88
C GLU A 6 4.74 18.66 10.37
N PHE A 7 6.00 18.44 9.98
CA PHE A 7 6.39 18.14 8.59
C PHE A 7 5.86 16.77 8.14
N ARG A 8 6.07 15.72 8.93
CA ARG A 8 5.55 14.36 8.67
C ARG A 8 4.03 14.34 8.53
N LYS A 9 3.32 15.04 9.43
CA LYS A 9 1.87 15.21 9.33
C LYS A 9 1.47 15.92 8.03
N LYS A 10 2.13 17.04 7.69
CA LYS A 10 1.86 17.76 6.44
C LYS A 10 2.11 16.91 5.20
N MET A 11 3.15 16.09 5.18
CA MET A 11 3.44 15.16 4.07
C MET A 11 2.38 14.07 3.97
N ALA A 12 1.96 13.49 5.10
CA ALA A 12 0.86 12.52 5.13
C ALA A 12 -0.45 13.15 4.63
N ASP A 13 -0.78 14.36 5.07
CA ASP A 13 -1.98 15.09 4.65
C ASP A 13 -1.94 15.37 3.13
N VAL A 14 -0.78 15.71 2.56
CA VAL A 14 -0.61 15.90 1.11
C VAL A 14 -0.78 14.58 0.34
N PHE A 15 -0.17 13.50 0.83
CA PHE A 15 -0.29 12.17 0.23
C PHE A 15 -1.74 11.67 0.25
N ILE A 16 -2.39 11.74 1.41
CA ILE A 16 -3.80 11.37 1.59
C ILE A 16 -4.69 12.24 0.70
N LYS A 17 -4.49 13.56 0.67
CA LYS A 17 -5.28 14.46 -0.17
C LYS A 17 -5.13 14.14 -1.66
N SER A 18 -3.91 13.82 -2.12
CA SER A 18 -3.68 13.41 -3.52
C SER A 18 -4.43 12.12 -3.89
N LEU A 19 -4.75 11.29 -2.89
CA LEU A 19 -5.56 10.09 -3.02
C LEU A 19 -7.06 10.36 -2.78
N GLU A 20 -7.46 11.44 -2.11
CA GLU A 20 -8.88 11.77 -1.90
C GLU A 20 -9.50 12.55 -3.07
N GLU A 21 -8.69 13.24 -3.88
CA GLU A 21 -9.15 14.10 -4.98
C GLU A 21 -9.89 13.32 -6.10
N LYS A 22 -9.73 11.99 -6.19
CA LYS A 22 -10.50 11.10 -7.09
C LYS A 22 -10.49 9.66 -6.57
N GLN A 23 -11.64 9.08 -6.22
CA GLN A 23 -11.75 7.66 -5.87
C GLN A 23 -11.56 6.80 -7.13
N PHE A 24 -10.56 5.91 -7.12
CA PHE A 24 -10.31 4.96 -8.19
C PHE A 24 -10.82 3.58 -7.77
N GLU A 25 -11.46 2.86 -8.71
CA GLU A 25 -11.84 1.47 -8.48
C GLU A 25 -10.66 0.57 -8.83
N TRP A 26 -10.17 -0.20 -7.86
CA TRP A 26 -9.11 -1.18 -8.12
C TRP A 26 -9.62 -2.25 -9.09
N LYS A 27 -8.86 -2.49 -10.15
CA LYS A 27 -9.11 -3.52 -11.14
C LYS A 27 -8.03 -4.57 -11.06
N LYS A 28 -8.45 -5.81 -10.90
CA LYS A 28 -7.59 -6.97 -11.09
C LYS A 28 -7.03 -6.98 -12.52
N GLU A 29 -5.70 -7.03 -12.66
CA GLU A 29 -5.02 -6.85 -13.96
C GLU A 29 -4.75 -8.15 -14.73
N TRP A 30 -5.20 -9.27 -14.17
CA TRP A 30 -5.28 -10.54 -14.85
C TRP A 30 -6.72 -11.04 -14.87
N ALA A 31 -7.07 -11.69 -15.96
CA ALA A 31 -8.27 -12.50 -16.02
C ALA A 31 -8.11 -13.65 -15.02
N ALA A 32 -9.12 -13.88 -14.18
CA ALA A 32 -9.24 -15.19 -13.55
C ALA A 32 -9.23 -16.26 -14.65
N MET A 33 -8.52 -17.39 -14.47
CA MET A 33 -8.62 -18.59 -15.33
C MET A 33 -10.00 -18.66 -15.95
N GLU A 34 -10.09 -18.75 -17.29
CA GLU A 34 -11.31 -18.40 -18.04
C GLU A 34 -12.54 -18.93 -17.32
N THR A 35 -13.24 -18.01 -16.65
CA THR A 35 -14.30 -18.38 -15.74
C THR A 35 -15.36 -19.09 -16.57
N PRO A 36 -15.78 -20.33 -16.19
CA PRO A 36 -16.82 -21.04 -16.91
C PRO A 36 -17.96 -20.09 -17.24
N TYR A 37 -18.41 -20.08 -18.48
CA TYR A 37 -19.46 -19.18 -18.93
C TYR A 37 -20.43 -19.87 -19.88
N ASN A 38 -21.64 -19.34 -19.92
CA ASN A 38 -22.65 -19.84 -20.84
C ASN A 38 -22.41 -19.24 -22.24
N VAL A 39 -22.07 -20.08 -23.23
CA VAL A 39 -21.64 -19.61 -24.57
C VAL A 39 -22.72 -18.85 -25.34
N ILE A 40 -24.00 -19.14 -25.08
CA ILE A 40 -25.12 -18.46 -25.75
C ILE A 40 -25.38 -17.08 -25.14
N SER A 41 -25.39 -16.99 -23.81
CA SER A 41 -25.73 -15.74 -23.11
C SER A 41 -24.53 -14.86 -22.75
N GLY A 42 -23.30 -15.37 -22.88
CA GLY A 42 -22.06 -14.71 -22.45
C GLY A 42 -21.92 -14.60 -20.93
N ARG A 43 -22.88 -15.07 -20.13
CA ARG A 43 -22.87 -14.90 -18.67
C ARG A 43 -21.88 -15.87 -18.01
N LYS A 44 -20.96 -15.32 -17.22
CA LYS A 44 -20.02 -16.07 -16.37
C LYS A 44 -20.76 -16.75 -15.20
N TYR A 45 -20.47 -18.02 -14.94
CA TYR A 45 -20.95 -18.72 -13.76
C TYR A 45 -20.30 -18.15 -12.49
N ARG A 46 -20.98 -18.27 -11.36
CA ARG A 46 -20.56 -17.71 -10.06
C ARG A 46 -20.74 -18.75 -8.95
N GLY A 47 -20.08 -18.54 -7.81
CA GLY A 47 -20.22 -19.36 -6.61
C GLY A 47 -19.94 -20.85 -6.86
N THR A 48 -20.75 -21.72 -6.27
CA THR A 48 -20.63 -23.18 -6.37
C THR A 48 -20.61 -23.68 -7.82
N ASN A 49 -21.39 -23.06 -8.72
CA ASN A 49 -21.39 -23.42 -10.13
C ASN A 49 -20.04 -23.13 -10.80
N LYS A 50 -19.41 -21.98 -10.49
CA LYS A 50 -18.08 -21.65 -11.02
C LYS A 50 -17.08 -22.72 -10.60
N PHE A 51 -17.04 -23.02 -9.31
CA PHE A 51 -16.11 -23.99 -8.73
C PHE A 51 -16.31 -25.39 -9.32
N PHE A 52 -17.54 -25.88 -9.33
CA PHE A 52 -17.85 -27.23 -9.79
C PHE A 52 -17.58 -27.41 -11.29
N LEU A 53 -18.00 -26.46 -12.13
CA LEU A 53 -17.75 -26.55 -13.58
C LEU A 53 -16.26 -26.47 -13.90
N TYR A 54 -15.51 -25.63 -13.18
CA TYR A 54 -14.06 -25.56 -13.33
C TYR A 54 -13.37 -26.89 -13.00
N LEU A 55 -13.73 -27.52 -11.87
CA LEU A 55 -13.18 -28.82 -11.50
C LEU A 55 -13.48 -29.88 -12.58
N GLN A 56 -14.72 -29.89 -13.08
CA GLN A 56 -15.15 -30.85 -14.10
C GLN A 56 -14.54 -30.60 -15.48
N SER A 57 -14.20 -29.35 -15.83
CA SER A 57 -13.44 -29.09 -17.06
C SER A 57 -12.02 -29.63 -16.94
N GLN A 58 -11.37 -29.49 -15.78
CA GLN A 58 -10.00 -29.94 -15.55
C GLN A 58 -9.86 -31.47 -15.48
N GLU A 59 -10.67 -32.15 -14.66
CA GLU A 59 -10.57 -33.60 -14.43
C GLU A 59 -10.73 -34.46 -15.70
N ARG A 60 -11.32 -33.89 -16.76
CA ARG A 60 -11.64 -34.60 -17.99
C ARG A 60 -10.60 -34.39 -19.08
N LEU A 61 -9.55 -33.60 -18.85
CA LEU A 61 -8.54 -33.29 -19.86
C LEU A 61 -7.37 -34.28 -19.78
N PRO A 62 -6.85 -34.72 -20.94
CA PRO A 62 -5.50 -35.25 -21.03
C PRO A 62 -4.48 -34.24 -20.49
N GLU A 63 -3.37 -34.75 -19.97
CA GLU A 63 -2.28 -33.94 -19.46
C GLU A 63 -1.75 -32.99 -20.57
N GLY A 64 -1.74 -31.69 -20.29
CA GLY A 64 -1.28 -30.65 -21.23
C GLY A 64 -2.36 -30.00 -22.11
N GLU A 65 -3.64 -30.39 -22.02
CA GLU A 65 -4.73 -29.68 -22.71
C GLU A 65 -5.34 -28.54 -21.87
N ILE A 66 -5.78 -27.47 -22.54
CA ILE A 66 -6.44 -26.32 -21.91
C ILE A 66 -7.95 -26.60 -21.78
N PRO A 67 -8.56 -26.37 -20.60
CA PRO A 67 -10.01 -26.52 -20.40
C PRO A 67 -10.83 -25.56 -21.28
N ASP A 68 -11.81 -26.09 -22.02
CA ASP A 68 -12.82 -25.26 -22.69
C ASP A 68 -13.75 -24.64 -21.63
N PRO A 69 -13.79 -23.32 -21.47
CA PRO A 69 -14.59 -22.65 -20.44
C PRO A 69 -16.07 -22.51 -20.82
N ARG A 70 -16.45 -22.92 -22.04
CA ARG A 70 -17.81 -22.73 -22.55
C ARG A 70 -18.72 -23.83 -22.07
N TRP A 71 -19.92 -23.44 -21.68
CA TRP A 71 -20.98 -24.37 -21.28
C TRP A 71 -22.31 -23.98 -21.92
N ALA A 72 -23.15 -24.97 -22.22
CA ALA A 72 -24.50 -24.73 -22.73
C ALA A 72 -25.47 -25.80 -22.24
N THR A 73 -26.73 -25.42 -22.03
CA THR A 73 -27.80 -26.40 -21.77
C THR A 73 -28.16 -27.17 -23.04
N PHE A 74 -28.72 -28.37 -22.92
CA PHE A 74 -29.15 -29.16 -24.09
C PHE A 74 -30.08 -28.37 -25.03
N LYS A 75 -31.05 -27.64 -24.46
CA LYS A 75 -31.97 -26.81 -25.24
C LYS A 75 -31.24 -25.71 -26.01
N GLN A 76 -30.32 -25.01 -25.36
CA GLN A 76 -29.50 -23.98 -26.01
C GLN A 76 -28.67 -24.53 -27.18
N ILE A 77 -28.14 -25.75 -27.03
CA ILE A 77 -27.36 -26.45 -28.06
C ILE A 77 -28.27 -26.75 -29.27
N GLN A 78 -29.48 -27.27 -29.02
CA GLN A 78 -30.46 -27.54 -30.08
C GLN A 78 -30.94 -26.26 -30.79
N ASP A 79 -31.29 -25.23 -30.02
CA ASP A 79 -31.79 -23.95 -30.52
C ASP A 79 -30.73 -23.25 -31.41
N ALA A 80 -29.44 -23.46 -31.11
CA ALA A 80 -28.31 -22.95 -31.90
C ALA A 80 -27.94 -23.84 -33.11
N GLY A 81 -28.64 -24.96 -33.34
CA GLY A 81 -28.35 -25.90 -34.43
C GLY A 81 -27.12 -26.79 -34.18
N TRP A 82 -26.60 -26.83 -32.95
CA TRP A 82 -25.46 -27.65 -32.55
C TRP A 82 -25.92 -29.03 -32.05
N LYS A 83 -24.97 -29.95 -31.83
CA LYS A 83 -25.26 -31.31 -31.36
C LYS A 83 -24.36 -31.70 -30.20
N VAL A 84 -24.91 -32.37 -29.20
CA VAL A 84 -24.10 -32.99 -28.14
C VAL A 84 -23.48 -34.29 -28.69
N LYS A 85 -22.16 -34.46 -28.52
CA LYS A 85 -21.45 -35.69 -28.90
C LYS A 85 -22.06 -36.91 -28.22
N LYS A 86 -22.14 -38.03 -28.94
CA LYS A 86 -22.63 -39.29 -28.38
C LYS A 86 -21.77 -39.72 -27.19
N GLY A 87 -22.39 -39.96 -26.04
CA GLY A 87 -21.69 -40.35 -24.80
C GLY A 87 -21.20 -39.19 -23.93
N ALA A 88 -21.44 -37.93 -24.33
CA ALA A 88 -21.11 -36.78 -23.50
C ALA A 88 -21.86 -36.77 -22.17
N LYS A 89 -21.18 -36.31 -21.11
CA LYS A 89 -21.73 -36.21 -19.76
C LYS A 89 -22.25 -34.79 -19.52
N GLY A 90 -23.50 -34.69 -19.06
CA GLY A 90 -24.08 -33.43 -18.58
C GLY A 90 -23.76 -33.19 -17.10
N PHE A 91 -23.58 -31.93 -16.72
CA PHE A 91 -23.27 -31.50 -15.35
C PHE A 91 -24.36 -30.59 -14.82
N VAL A 92 -24.70 -30.73 -13.54
CA VAL A 92 -25.76 -29.95 -12.92
C VAL A 92 -25.21 -28.61 -12.44
N VAL A 93 -25.93 -27.54 -12.76
CA VAL A 93 -25.76 -26.21 -12.17
C VAL A 93 -27.03 -25.80 -11.46
N GLU A 94 -26.88 -25.08 -10.35
CA GLU A 94 -27.99 -24.58 -9.55
C GLU A 94 -28.22 -23.10 -9.84
N LEU A 95 -29.40 -22.75 -10.33
CA LEU A 95 -29.80 -21.37 -10.57
C LEU A 95 -30.84 -20.93 -9.55
N TRP A 96 -30.50 -19.89 -8.80
CA TRP A 96 -31.39 -19.23 -7.87
C TRP A 96 -32.27 -18.25 -8.63
N LYS A 97 -33.58 -18.40 -8.50
CA LYS A 97 -34.57 -17.60 -9.20
C LYS A 97 -35.56 -16.98 -8.22
N PRO A 98 -35.87 -15.69 -8.35
CA PRO A 98 -36.96 -15.07 -7.62
C PRO A 98 -38.31 -15.69 -7.98
N TYR A 99 -39.17 -15.83 -6.98
CA TYR A 99 -40.46 -16.48 -7.08
C TYR A 99 -41.50 -15.73 -6.25
N ASP A 100 -42.69 -15.56 -6.83
CA ASP A 100 -43.88 -15.08 -6.12
C ASP A 100 -44.68 -16.30 -5.67
N PHE A 101 -44.74 -16.53 -4.36
CA PHE A 101 -45.43 -17.67 -3.77
C PHE A 101 -46.96 -17.56 -3.83
N GLU A 102 -47.50 -16.33 -3.93
CA GLU A 102 -48.93 -16.09 -4.01
C GLU A 102 -49.44 -16.37 -5.42
N SER A 103 -48.80 -15.75 -6.43
CA SER A 103 -49.17 -15.97 -7.85
C SER A 103 -48.54 -17.22 -8.46
N LYS A 104 -47.70 -17.95 -7.70
CA LYS A 104 -47.03 -19.20 -8.06
C LYS A 104 -46.28 -19.14 -9.38
N ARG A 105 -45.54 -18.04 -9.61
CA ARG A 105 -44.75 -17.83 -10.82
C ARG A 105 -43.35 -17.31 -10.53
N GLU A 106 -42.45 -17.56 -11.47
CA GLU A 106 -41.13 -16.92 -11.50
C GLU A 106 -41.27 -15.44 -11.83
N ILE A 107 -40.45 -14.63 -11.18
CA ILE A 107 -40.38 -13.19 -11.41
C ILE A 107 -38.93 -12.77 -11.70
N SER A 108 -38.77 -11.56 -12.24
CA SER A 108 -37.42 -11.03 -12.51
C SER A 108 -36.74 -10.58 -11.21
N TRP A 109 -35.40 -10.55 -11.21
CA TRP A 109 -34.63 -9.95 -10.11
C TRP A 109 -34.97 -8.48 -9.88
N LYS A 110 -35.33 -7.74 -10.94
CA LYS A 110 -35.76 -6.34 -10.82
C LYS A 110 -37.07 -6.24 -10.04
N GLU A 111 -38.07 -7.04 -10.42
CA GLU A 111 -39.38 -7.10 -9.74
C GLU A 111 -39.22 -7.57 -8.28
N TYR A 112 -38.34 -8.54 -8.02
CA TYR A 112 -38.02 -8.98 -6.66
C TYR A 112 -37.38 -7.88 -5.81
N ILE A 113 -36.38 -7.17 -6.34
CA ILE A 113 -35.71 -6.05 -5.65
C ILE A 113 -36.67 -4.88 -5.43
N GLU A 114 -37.60 -4.61 -6.34
CA GLU A 114 -38.58 -3.53 -6.15
C GLU A 114 -39.63 -3.85 -5.07
N ASN A 115 -39.84 -5.15 -4.75
CA ASN A 115 -40.87 -5.62 -3.82
C ASN A 115 -40.31 -6.35 -2.56
N HIS A 116 -39.00 -6.26 -2.33
CA HIS A 116 -38.20 -7.07 -1.38
C HIS A 116 -38.56 -6.98 0.12
N LEU A 117 -39.56 -6.17 0.51
CA LEU A 117 -39.97 -6.00 1.91
C LEU A 117 -41.01 -7.04 2.38
N SER A 118 -41.61 -7.83 1.48
CA SER A 118 -42.56 -8.90 1.83
C SER A 118 -41.97 -10.29 1.61
N HIS A 119 -41.20 -10.77 2.58
CA HIS A 119 -40.56 -12.10 2.57
C HIS A 119 -41.59 -13.26 2.64
N GLU A 120 -42.84 -12.97 3.03
CA GLU A 120 -43.94 -13.94 3.03
C GLU A 120 -44.49 -14.18 1.62
N LYS A 121 -44.42 -13.18 0.74
CA LYS A 121 -44.92 -13.25 -0.64
C LYS A 121 -43.86 -13.62 -1.65
N TYR A 122 -42.65 -13.08 -1.48
CA TYR A 122 -41.56 -13.25 -2.44
C TYR A 122 -40.38 -13.96 -1.80
N GLY A 123 -39.81 -14.93 -2.52
CA GLY A 123 -38.58 -15.61 -2.11
C GLY A 123 -37.77 -16.08 -3.30
N VAL A 124 -36.78 -16.92 -3.02
CA VAL A 124 -35.90 -17.51 -4.04
C VAL A 124 -36.09 -19.02 -4.04
N ILE A 125 -36.24 -19.59 -5.23
CA ILE A 125 -36.25 -21.04 -5.45
C ILE A 125 -35.00 -21.44 -6.22
N THR A 126 -34.56 -22.67 -6.04
CA THR A 126 -33.48 -23.25 -6.83
C THR A 126 -34.05 -24.04 -8.00
N ARG A 127 -33.40 -23.90 -9.16
CA ARG A 127 -33.62 -24.78 -10.31
C ARG A 127 -32.29 -25.38 -10.76
N ASN A 128 -32.32 -26.68 -10.96
CA ASN A 128 -31.18 -27.42 -11.47
C ASN A 128 -31.27 -27.52 -12.99
N TYR A 129 -30.15 -27.25 -13.66
CA TYR A 129 -30.02 -27.36 -15.11
C TYR A 129 -28.83 -28.24 -15.45
N TYR A 130 -29.00 -29.11 -16.45
CA TYR A 130 -27.87 -29.82 -17.05
C TYR A 130 -27.21 -28.95 -18.12
N VAL A 131 -25.89 -28.80 -17.99
CA VAL A 131 -25.03 -28.12 -18.96
C VAL A 131 -23.97 -29.09 -19.48
N PHE A 132 -23.56 -28.88 -20.72
CA PHE A 132 -22.53 -29.65 -21.42
C PHE A 132 -21.37 -28.71 -21.73
N ASN A 133 -20.15 -29.21 -21.61
CA ASN A 133 -18.94 -28.46 -21.90
C ASN A 133 -18.78 -28.26 -23.41
N GLY A 134 -18.16 -27.14 -23.84
CA GLY A 134 -17.92 -26.81 -25.24
C GLY A 134 -17.22 -27.92 -26.03
N ARG A 135 -16.29 -28.64 -25.39
CA ARG A 135 -15.58 -29.77 -26.01
C ARG A 135 -16.50 -30.94 -26.42
N ASP A 136 -17.64 -31.06 -25.76
CA ASP A 136 -18.63 -32.12 -25.96
C ASP A 136 -19.72 -31.72 -26.96
N ILE A 137 -19.60 -30.56 -27.61
CA ILE A 137 -20.59 -29.99 -28.51
C ILE A 137 -20.03 -29.90 -29.92
N GLU A 138 -20.71 -30.50 -30.89
CA GLU A 138 -20.44 -30.41 -32.32
C GLU A 138 -21.18 -29.20 -32.92
N GLY A 139 -20.48 -28.44 -33.77
CA GLY A 139 -21.04 -27.25 -34.43
C GLY A 139 -20.95 -25.96 -33.60
N ILE A 140 -20.48 -26.03 -32.35
CA ILE A 140 -20.11 -24.84 -31.57
C ILE A 140 -19.03 -24.06 -32.34
N PRO A 141 -19.11 -22.71 -32.42
CA PRO A 141 -18.06 -21.90 -33.01
C PRO A 141 -16.71 -22.27 -32.43
N GLU A 142 -15.65 -22.21 -33.24
CA GLU A 142 -14.30 -22.45 -32.73
C GLU A 142 -14.03 -21.50 -31.56
N LEU A 143 -13.45 -22.05 -30.48
CA LEU A 143 -12.99 -21.19 -29.39
C LEU A 143 -11.94 -20.30 -30.03
N GLN A 144 -12.27 -19.02 -30.20
CA GLN A 144 -11.26 -18.07 -30.62
C GLN A 144 -10.16 -18.20 -29.60
N PRO A 145 -8.92 -18.58 -29.99
CA PRO A 145 -7.82 -18.52 -29.05
C PRO A 145 -7.90 -17.11 -28.48
N GLN A 146 -7.98 -16.99 -27.15
CA GLN A 146 -7.62 -15.72 -26.56
C GLN A 146 -6.27 -15.41 -27.18
N THR A 147 -6.19 -14.31 -27.94
CA THR A 147 -4.94 -13.89 -28.55
C THR A 147 -3.95 -13.94 -27.41
N SER A 148 -3.02 -14.91 -27.44
CA SER A 148 -2.01 -15.04 -26.40
C SER A 148 -1.27 -13.72 -26.49
N LYS A 149 -1.59 -12.81 -25.57
CA LYS A 149 -0.80 -11.60 -25.45
C LYS A 149 0.56 -12.13 -25.08
N GLU A 150 1.55 -11.87 -25.92
CA GLU A 150 2.91 -12.25 -25.61
C GLU A 150 3.30 -11.41 -24.39
N ILE A 151 3.11 -11.99 -23.20
CA ILE A 151 3.45 -11.37 -21.94
C ILE A 151 4.94 -11.61 -21.74
N VAL A 152 5.68 -10.54 -22.01
CA VAL A 152 7.14 -10.51 -21.94
C VAL A 152 7.55 -10.11 -20.53
N ASN A 153 8.46 -10.87 -19.94
CA ASN A 153 9.14 -10.43 -18.71
C ASN A 153 10.04 -9.25 -19.04
N ASP A 154 10.00 -8.23 -18.21
CA ASP A 154 11.01 -7.18 -18.23
C ASP A 154 12.35 -7.74 -17.71
N GLU A 155 13.46 -7.28 -18.29
CA GLU A 155 14.82 -7.67 -17.88
C GLU A 155 15.05 -7.41 -16.38
N LEU A 156 14.41 -6.37 -15.83
CA LEU A 156 14.42 -6.05 -14.41
C LEU A 156 13.98 -7.23 -13.54
N ILE A 157 12.86 -7.88 -13.90
CA ILE A 157 12.32 -9.01 -13.11
C ILE A 157 13.28 -10.18 -13.14
N ASP A 158 13.85 -10.48 -14.30
CA ASP A 158 14.78 -11.59 -14.47
C ASP A 158 16.08 -11.37 -13.67
N LYS A 159 16.59 -10.12 -13.64
CA LYS A 159 17.76 -9.75 -12.81
C LYS A 159 17.48 -9.90 -11.32
N ILE A 160 16.36 -9.35 -10.84
CA ILE A 160 15.97 -9.46 -9.42
C ILE A 160 15.82 -10.94 -9.02
N GLN A 161 15.11 -11.72 -9.84
CA GLN A 161 14.88 -13.14 -9.60
C GLN A 161 16.22 -13.88 -9.42
N LYS A 162 17.17 -13.61 -10.31
CA LYS A 162 18.51 -14.20 -10.26
C LYS A 162 19.35 -13.69 -9.08
N GLY A 163 19.36 -12.39 -8.82
CA GLY A 163 20.13 -11.78 -7.74
C GLY A 163 19.67 -12.25 -6.35
N MET A 164 18.36 -12.35 -6.15
CA MET A 164 17.77 -12.80 -4.90
C MET A 164 17.76 -14.33 -4.70
N ASP A 165 18.14 -15.10 -5.73
CA ASP A 165 17.98 -16.56 -5.78
C ASP A 165 16.55 -16.98 -5.39
N LEU A 166 15.58 -16.40 -6.09
CA LEU A 166 14.16 -16.59 -5.82
C LEU A 166 13.46 -17.16 -7.04
N GLN A 167 12.40 -17.95 -6.87
CA GLN A 167 11.63 -18.49 -7.99
C GLN A 167 10.32 -17.73 -8.15
N ILE A 168 10.01 -17.30 -9.39
CA ILE A 168 8.68 -16.86 -9.80
C ILE A 168 8.02 -18.02 -10.56
N LEU A 169 6.96 -18.57 -9.97
CA LEU A 169 6.17 -19.68 -10.49
C LEU A 169 4.83 -19.14 -11.00
N ASN A 170 4.43 -19.53 -12.20
CA ASN A 170 3.15 -19.11 -12.78
C ASN A 170 2.03 -20.14 -12.49
N ASP A 171 1.95 -20.58 -11.23
CA ASP A 171 1.02 -21.62 -10.72
C ASP A 171 0.04 -21.08 -9.66
N GLY A 172 -0.02 -19.76 -9.50
CA GLY A 172 -0.86 -19.07 -8.50
C GLY A 172 -2.37 -19.15 -8.77
N GLY A 173 -2.75 -19.65 -9.95
CA GLY A 173 -4.13 -19.78 -10.39
C GLY A 173 -4.80 -18.41 -10.51
N ASP A 174 -5.74 -18.09 -9.60
CA ASP A 174 -6.45 -16.82 -9.58
C ASP A 174 -5.85 -15.78 -8.61
N ARG A 175 -4.63 -16.01 -8.11
CA ARG A 175 -3.97 -15.16 -7.11
C ARG A 175 -2.50 -14.93 -7.45
N ALA A 176 -2.01 -13.75 -7.10
CA ALA A 176 -0.59 -13.45 -6.95
C ALA A 176 -0.26 -13.43 -5.46
N TYR A 177 0.88 -14.01 -5.06
CA TYR A 177 1.36 -13.97 -3.68
C TYR A 177 2.82 -14.41 -3.56
N TYR A 178 3.57 -13.80 -2.65
CA TYR A 178 4.79 -14.37 -2.08
C TYR A 178 4.47 -15.39 -0.98
N SER A 179 5.18 -16.53 -0.97
CA SER A 179 5.06 -17.58 0.05
C SER A 179 6.29 -17.58 0.97
N PRO A 180 6.19 -17.09 2.22
CA PRO A 180 7.31 -17.11 3.17
C PRO A 180 7.75 -18.51 3.61
N LYS A 181 6.95 -19.54 3.36
CA LYS A 181 7.25 -20.93 3.74
C LYS A 181 8.18 -21.60 2.73
N THR A 182 7.94 -21.36 1.45
CA THR A 182 8.71 -21.94 0.33
C THR A 182 9.71 -20.97 -0.24
N ASP A 183 9.66 -19.69 0.16
CA ASP A 183 10.48 -18.61 -0.36
C ASP A 183 10.39 -18.47 -1.89
N SER A 184 9.15 -18.45 -2.37
CA SER A 184 8.81 -18.38 -3.80
C SER A 184 7.68 -17.39 -4.03
N VAL A 185 7.71 -16.73 -5.20
CA VAL A 185 6.63 -15.90 -5.70
C VAL A 185 5.75 -16.75 -6.61
N HIS A 186 4.44 -16.67 -6.42
CA HIS A 186 3.44 -17.38 -7.19
C HIS A 186 2.55 -16.37 -7.90
N LEU A 187 2.54 -16.40 -9.23
CA LEU A 187 1.73 -15.55 -10.08
C LEU A 187 0.71 -16.40 -10.85
N PRO A 188 -0.40 -15.81 -11.32
CA PRO A 188 -1.25 -16.41 -12.34
C PRO A 188 -0.46 -16.77 -13.62
N GLU A 189 -1.06 -17.61 -14.47
CA GLU A 189 -0.49 -17.90 -15.78
C GLU A 189 -0.33 -16.60 -16.59
N LYS A 190 0.80 -16.48 -17.29
CA LYS A 190 1.18 -15.24 -17.99
C LYS A 190 0.10 -14.75 -18.94
N ASP A 191 -0.42 -15.63 -19.77
CA ASP A 191 -1.45 -15.33 -20.77
C ASP A 191 -2.78 -14.82 -20.17
N THR A 192 -3.00 -14.98 -18.86
CA THR A 192 -4.15 -14.38 -18.18
C THR A 192 -4.01 -12.89 -17.94
N PHE A 193 -2.79 -12.33 -17.96
CA PHE A 193 -2.57 -10.90 -17.72
C PHE A 193 -3.01 -10.04 -18.90
N TYR A 194 -3.52 -8.85 -18.61
CA TYR A 194 -4.02 -7.97 -19.68
C TYR A 194 -2.91 -7.38 -20.56
N ASN A 195 -1.68 -7.26 -20.06
CA ASN A 195 -0.51 -6.81 -20.81
C ASN A 195 0.77 -7.09 -20.00
N SER A 196 1.93 -6.93 -20.64
CA SER A 196 3.23 -7.20 -20.01
C SER A 196 3.47 -6.30 -18.81
N TYR A 197 3.07 -5.02 -18.84
CA TYR A 197 3.24 -4.13 -17.69
C TYR A 197 2.51 -4.67 -16.45
N ALA A 198 1.25 -5.09 -16.59
CA ALA A 198 0.45 -5.65 -15.50
C ALA A 198 1.12 -6.87 -14.85
N TYR A 199 1.69 -7.76 -15.67
CA TYR A 199 2.46 -8.90 -15.18
C TYR A 199 3.68 -8.46 -14.37
N ASN A 200 4.51 -7.58 -14.95
CA ASN A 200 5.76 -7.15 -14.32
C ASN A 200 5.51 -6.30 -13.06
N ALA A 201 4.50 -5.43 -13.06
CA ALA A 201 4.08 -4.66 -11.90
C ALA A 201 3.59 -5.56 -10.76
N THR A 202 2.79 -6.59 -11.08
CA THR A 202 2.35 -7.59 -10.10
C THR A 202 3.55 -8.38 -9.57
N ALA A 203 4.49 -8.76 -10.43
CA ALA A 203 5.72 -9.43 -10.02
C ALA A 203 6.55 -8.56 -9.06
N LEU A 204 6.71 -7.25 -9.33
CA LEU A 204 7.42 -6.31 -8.43
C LEU A 204 6.74 -6.19 -7.06
N HIS A 205 5.41 -6.18 -7.01
CA HIS A 205 4.67 -6.18 -5.75
C HIS A 205 5.02 -7.43 -4.91
N GLU A 206 4.95 -8.61 -5.51
CA GLU A 206 5.26 -9.85 -4.78
C GLU A 206 6.75 -9.99 -4.44
N LEU A 207 7.65 -9.51 -5.30
CA LEU A 207 9.08 -9.42 -5.01
C LEU A 207 9.36 -8.46 -3.84
N SER A 208 8.59 -7.37 -3.74
CA SER A 208 8.67 -6.44 -2.61
C SER A 208 8.28 -7.12 -1.30
N HIS A 209 7.22 -7.95 -1.28
CA HIS A 209 6.92 -8.82 -0.14
C HIS A 209 8.05 -9.81 0.16
N ALA A 210 8.65 -10.40 -0.88
CA ALA A 210 9.75 -11.32 -0.71
C ALA A 210 10.91 -10.68 0.07
N THR A 211 11.26 -9.41 -0.19
CA THR A 211 12.32 -8.72 0.56
C THR A 211 12.11 -8.72 2.09
N GLY A 212 10.88 -8.86 2.57
CA GLY A 212 10.55 -8.89 4.00
C GLY A 212 10.89 -10.20 4.71
N ALA A 213 11.35 -11.25 4.01
CA ALA A 213 11.70 -12.51 4.65
C ALA A 213 12.81 -12.39 5.70
N GLU A 214 12.84 -13.33 6.66
CA GLU A 214 13.78 -13.33 7.79
C GLU A 214 15.25 -13.27 7.36
N LYS A 215 15.62 -13.94 6.27
CA LYS A 215 16.99 -13.93 5.71
C LYS A 215 17.33 -12.66 4.91
N ARG A 216 16.40 -11.72 4.79
CA ARG A 216 16.50 -10.48 4.01
C ARG A 216 16.28 -9.28 4.93
N LEU A 217 15.21 -8.50 4.75
CA LEU A 217 14.92 -7.31 5.56
C LEU A 217 14.14 -7.63 6.85
N ASN A 218 13.76 -8.89 7.07
CA ASN A 218 13.14 -9.38 8.30
C ASN A 218 11.97 -8.51 8.80
N ARG A 219 11.06 -8.17 7.89
CA ARG A 219 9.82 -7.44 8.21
C ARG A 219 8.76 -8.43 8.71
N ASP A 220 7.78 -7.90 9.45
CA ASP A 220 6.63 -8.69 9.89
C ASP A 220 5.68 -8.93 8.70
N ILE A 221 5.95 -9.99 7.93
CA ILE A 221 5.18 -10.36 6.72
C ILE A 221 4.20 -11.52 6.96
N ARG A 222 4.26 -12.17 8.13
CA ARG A 222 3.39 -13.30 8.49
C ARG A 222 2.13 -12.80 9.22
N ASN A 223 1.37 -11.96 8.52
CA ASN A 223 0.19 -11.31 9.06
C ASN A 223 -1.11 -12.01 8.62
N VAL A 224 -2.20 -11.72 9.34
CA VAL A 224 -3.54 -12.20 8.99
C VAL A 224 -4.22 -11.15 8.12
N PHE A 225 -4.80 -11.59 6.99
CA PHE A 225 -5.54 -10.73 6.07
C PHE A 225 -6.56 -9.85 6.80
N GLY A 226 -6.61 -8.55 6.44
CA GLY A 226 -7.53 -7.57 7.01
C GLY A 226 -7.10 -6.99 8.37
N THR A 227 -5.92 -7.36 8.90
CA THR A 227 -5.36 -6.72 10.10
C THR A 227 -4.58 -5.44 9.75
N GLU A 228 -4.37 -4.57 10.74
CA GLU A 228 -3.55 -3.35 10.58
C GLU A 228 -2.11 -3.68 10.13
N LYS A 229 -1.53 -4.76 10.66
CA LYS A 229 -0.19 -5.23 10.26
C LYS A 229 -0.15 -5.72 8.82
N TYR A 230 -1.19 -6.41 8.38
CA TYR A 230 -1.34 -6.82 6.99
C TYR A 230 -1.42 -5.60 6.06
N ALA A 231 -2.29 -4.63 6.38
CA ALA A 231 -2.40 -3.39 5.62
C ALA A 231 -1.09 -2.59 5.58
N TYR A 232 -0.30 -2.61 6.66
CA TYR A 232 1.03 -2.00 6.70
C TYR A 232 1.98 -2.62 5.68
N GLU A 233 2.09 -3.95 5.66
CA GLU A 233 3.02 -4.65 4.75
C GLU A 233 2.58 -4.55 3.29
N GLU A 234 1.28 -4.57 3.01
CA GLU A 234 0.73 -4.28 1.67
C GLU A 234 1.10 -2.86 1.19
N LEU A 235 1.05 -1.87 2.09
CA LEU A 235 1.49 -0.51 1.77
C LEU A 235 2.99 -0.45 1.47
N VAL A 236 3.80 -1.16 2.24
CA VAL A 236 5.25 -1.26 2.01
C VAL A 236 5.52 -1.87 0.64
N ALA A 237 4.85 -2.98 0.30
CA ALA A 237 5.03 -3.66 -0.97
C ALA A 237 4.57 -2.80 -2.16
N GLU A 238 3.44 -2.13 -2.05
CA GLU A 238 2.89 -1.30 -3.13
C GLU A 238 3.74 -0.04 -3.38
N ILE A 239 4.19 0.65 -2.33
CA ILE A 239 5.08 1.81 -2.48
C ILE A 239 6.43 1.38 -3.06
N SER A 240 6.97 0.25 -2.61
CA SER A 240 8.22 -0.32 -3.15
C SER A 240 8.07 -0.68 -4.63
N ALA A 241 6.99 -1.34 -5.01
CA ALA A 241 6.70 -1.65 -6.42
C ALA A 241 6.52 -0.38 -7.28
N CYS A 242 5.92 0.67 -6.71
CA CYS A 242 5.80 1.97 -7.36
C CYS A 242 7.17 2.61 -7.62
N PHE A 243 8.08 2.61 -6.64
CA PHE A 243 9.47 3.06 -6.85
C PHE A 243 10.16 2.24 -7.93
N MET A 244 10.09 0.90 -7.83
CA MET A 244 10.72 0.01 -8.82
C MET A 244 10.11 0.12 -10.23
N SER A 245 8.86 0.59 -10.36
CA SER A 245 8.18 0.70 -11.66
C SER A 245 8.85 1.70 -12.61
N GLU A 246 9.65 2.64 -12.09
CA GLU A 246 10.42 3.58 -12.93
C GLU A 246 11.51 2.89 -13.76
N HIS A 247 11.96 1.72 -13.32
CA HIS A 247 12.99 0.92 -13.99
C HIS A 247 12.42 -0.08 -15.00
N ILE A 248 11.09 -0.22 -15.07
CA ILE A 248 10.43 -1.05 -16.09
C ILE A 248 10.55 -0.34 -17.45
N GLN A 249 11.01 -1.04 -18.47
CA GLN A 249 11.18 -0.50 -19.83
C GLN A 249 9.89 -0.53 -20.65
N ILE A 250 8.86 -1.22 -20.16
CA ILE A 250 7.54 -1.31 -20.77
C ILE A 250 6.73 -0.04 -20.44
N GLU A 251 6.12 0.56 -21.46
CA GLU A 251 5.36 1.81 -21.32
C GLU A 251 4.23 1.71 -20.28
N GLN A 252 4.27 2.62 -19.29
CA GLN A 252 3.23 2.79 -18.28
C GLN A 252 2.10 3.66 -18.84
N THR A 253 0.86 3.19 -18.73
CA THR A 253 -0.32 3.97 -19.14
C THR A 253 -0.96 4.67 -17.94
N GLU A 254 -1.80 5.68 -18.20
CA GLU A 254 -2.57 6.35 -17.13
C GLU A 254 -3.49 5.38 -16.37
N GLU A 255 -3.98 4.31 -17.03
CA GLU A 255 -4.78 3.27 -16.37
C GLU A 255 -3.96 2.51 -15.32
N HIS A 256 -2.70 2.17 -15.62
CA HIS A 256 -1.80 1.50 -14.68
C HIS A 256 -1.55 2.35 -13.43
N VAL A 257 -1.23 3.64 -13.63
CA VAL A 257 -1.02 4.59 -12.53
C VAL A 257 -2.27 4.73 -11.66
N ASN A 258 -3.46 4.78 -12.28
CA ASN A 258 -4.72 4.85 -11.56
C ASN A 258 -5.01 3.58 -10.76
N ASN A 259 -4.59 2.41 -11.24
CA ASN A 259 -4.81 1.15 -10.55
C ASN A 259 -3.93 1.00 -9.29
N HIS A 260 -2.65 1.39 -9.38
CA HIS A 260 -1.76 1.52 -8.21
C HIS A 260 -2.36 2.48 -7.16
N LYS A 261 -2.85 3.65 -7.61
CA LYS A 261 -3.52 4.63 -6.73
C LYS A 261 -4.77 4.04 -6.06
N ALA A 262 -5.58 3.28 -6.80
CA ALA A 262 -6.78 2.62 -6.26
C ALA A 262 -6.44 1.60 -5.16
N TYR A 263 -5.36 0.84 -5.36
CA TYR A 263 -4.90 -0.13 -4.37
C TYR A 263 -4.45 0.59 -3.09
N ILE A 264 -3.59 1.61 -3.22
CA ILE A 264 -3.15 2.45 -2.10
C ILE A 264 -4.34 3.11 -1.38
N GLN A 265 -5.33 3.63 -2.12
CA GLN A 265 -6.56 4.23 -1.57
C GLN A 265 -7.37 3.29 -0.68
N SER A 266 -7.44 2.01 -1.05
CA SER A 266 -8.17 1.01 -0.27
C SER A 266 -7.58 0.83 1.14
N TRP A 267 -6.29 1.16 1.30
CA TRP A 267 -5.53 1.02 2.55
C TRP A 267 -5.35 2.36 3.29
N THR A 268 -5.34 3.50 2.61
CA THR A 268 -5.12 4.82 3.26
C THR A 268 -6.22 5.27 4.20
N LYS A 269 -7.44 4.73 4.08
CA LYS A 269 -8.51 5.00 5.06
C LYS A 269 -8.14 4.50 6.46
N ALA A 270 -7.30 3.46 6.58
CA ALA A 270 -6.78 2.98 7.85
C ALA A 270 -5.54 3.78 8.34
N LEU A 271 -4.89 4.53 7.45
CA LEU A 271 -3.61 5.22 7.70
C LEU A 271 -3.78 6.71 8.04
N SER A 272 -4.91 7.32 7.70
CA SER A 272 -5.19 8.75 7.96
C SER A 272 -5.20 9.09 9.45
N GLU A 273 -5.39 8.10 10.32
CA GLU A 273 -5.37 8.28 11.77
C GLU A 273 -3.95 8.24 12.38
N LYS A 274 -2.91 7.83 11.62
CA LYS A 274 -1.54 7.61 12.13
C LYS A 274 -0.42 8.03 11.13
N PRO A 275 -0.13 9.34 10.97
CA PRO A 275 0.89 9.85 10.03
C PRO A 275 2.30 9.25 10.18
N GLU A 276 2.68 8.90 11.41
CA GLU A 276 3.95 8.24 11.71
C GLU A 276 4.06 6.84 11.10
N MET A 277 2.94 6.13 10.97
CA MET A 277 2.86 4.79 10.37
C MET A 277 3.10 4.88 8.86
N LEU A 278 2.50 5.85 8.18
CA LEU A 278 2.75 6.10 6.75
C LEU A 278 4.24 6.43 6.50
N MET A 279 4.83 7.30 7.31
CA MET A 279 6.25 7.65 7.17
C MET A 279 7.16 6.45 7.42
N LYS A 280 6.79 5.55 8.35
CA LYS A 280 7.53 4.31 8.59
C LYS A 280 7.39 3.36 7.41
N ALA A 281 6.20 3.20 6.85
CA ALA A 281 5.97 2.36 5.68
C ALA A 281 6.72 2.86 4.45
N ILE A 282 6.78 4.18 4.22
CA ILE A 282 7.59 4.77 3.13
C ILE A 282 9.08 4.42 3.31
N ARG A 283 9.62 4.52 4.53
CA ARG A 283 11.02 4.13 4.79
C ARG A 283 11.26 2.64 4.60
N ASP A 284 10.35 1.79 5.06
CA ASP A 284 10.46 0.35 4.86
C ASP A 284 10.32 -0.04 3.38
N ALA A 285 9.52 0.71 2.61
CA ALA A 285 9.37 0.56 1.17
C ALA A 285 10.63 1.00 0.41
N GLU A 286 11.26 2.10 0.82
CA GLU A 286 12.56 2.54 0.28
C GLU A 286 13.65 1.50 0.55
N LYS A 287 13.73 0.94 1.76
CA LYS A 287 14.62 -0.20 2.07
C LYS A 287 14.36 -1.41 1.17
N ALA A 288 13.10 -1.72 0.91
CA ALA A 288 12.70 -2.82 0.03
C ALA A 288 13.12 -2.54 -1.42
N ALA A 289 12.86 -1.34 -1.94
CA ALA A 289 13.26 -0.92 -3.28
C ALA A 289 14.78 -0.95 -3.44
N ASN A 290 15.55 -0.35 -2.53
CA ASN A 290 17.01 -0.36 -2.57
C ASN A 290 17.57 -1.80 -2.55
N TYR A 291 16.93 -2.71 -1.80
CA TYR A 291 17.29 -4.14 -1.81
C TYR A 291 17.06 -4.76 -3.19
N LEU A 292 15.92 -4.47 -3.82
CA LEU A 292 15.60 -4.94 -5.17
C LEU A 292 16.55 -4.34 -6.22
N GLU A 293 16.84 -3.04 -6.16
CA GLU A 293 17.78 -2.36 -7.06
C GLU A 293 19.20 -2.92 -6.96
N TYR A 294 19.68 -3.23 -5.76
CA TYR A 294 20.97 -3.90 -5.56
C TYR A 294 21.00 -5.26 -6.25
N HIS A 295 19.96 -6.08 -6.10
CA HIS A 295 19.86 -7.39 -6.75
C HIS A 295 19.54 -7.31 -8.24
N ALA A 296 19.02 -6.17 -8.71
CA ALA A 296 18.86 -5.84 -10.12
C ALA A 296 20.13 -5.28 -10.77
N GLU A 297 21.23 -5.13 -10.01
CA GLU A 297 22.48 -4.50 -10.47
C GLU A 297 22.30 -3.02 -10.88
N ILE A 298 21.27 -2.35 -10.36
CA ILE A 298 21.02 -0.91 -10.53
C ILE A 298 21.86 -0.12 -9.51
N LEU A 299 21.84 -0.56 -8.25
CA LEU A 299 22.72 -0.05 -7.21
C LEU A 299 23.97 -0.92 -7.10
N SER A 300 25.13 -0.27 -6.98
CA SER A 300 26.35 -0.95 -6.57
C SER A 300 26.25 -1.42 -5.11
N LYS A 301 27.13 -2.34 -4.73
CA LYS A 301 27.22 -2.80 -3.34
C LYS A 301 27.54 -1.65 -2.40
N GLU A 302 28.43 -0.76 -2.80
CA GLU A 302 28.85 0.41 -2.03
C GLU A 302 27.66 1.35 -1.78
N GLU A 303 26.93 1.72 -2.84
CA GLU A 303 25.72 2.56 -2.73
C GLU A 303 24.64 1.91 -1.86
N TYR A 304 24.44 0.60 -2.01
CA TYR A 304 23.50 -0.12 -1.17
C TYR A 304 23.90 -0.11 0.31
N GLN A 305 25.18 -0.30 0.63
CA GLN A 305 25.68 -0.20 2.02
C GLN A 305 25.54 1.22 2.60
N GLU A 306 25.71 2.25 1.77
CA GLU A 306 25.44 3.63 2.19
C GLU A 306 23.98 3.83 2.57
N THR A 307 23.04 3.29 1.79
CA THR A 307 21.60 3.37 2.11
C THR A 307 21.27 2.69 3.44
N LEU A 308 21.84 1.52 3.72
CA LEU A 308 21.67 0.81 4.99
C LEU A 308 22.18 1.66 6.17
N THR A 309 23.36 2.27 6.00
CA THR A 309 23.98 3.12 7.03
C THR A 309 23.12 4.35 7.32
N LEU A 310 22.52 4.98 6.30
CA LEU A 310 21.61 6.11 6.48
C LEU A 310 20.38 5.71 7.30
N HIS A 311 19.76 4.58 6.98
CA HIS A 311 18.57 4.12 7.69
C HIS A 311 18.84 3.68 9.15
N GLU A 312 19.99 3.06 9.43
CA GLU A 312 20.38 2.69 10.82
C GLU A 312 20.52 3.93 11.72
N ASN A 313 21.07 5.01 11.19
CA ASN A 313 21.24 6.28 11.90
C ASN A 313 19.91 7.04 12.10
N GLU A 314 18.90 6.79 11.26
CA GLU A 314 17.54 7.32 11.46
C GLU A 314 16.73 6.56 12.51
N GLU A 315 16.96 5.25 12.65
CA GLU A 315 16.26 4.37 13.61
C GLU A 315 16.89 4.38 15.00
N THR A 316 18.20 4.58 15.08
CA THR A 316 18.93 4.77 16.33
C THR A 316 19.55 6.16 16.36
N PRO A 317 18.89 7.17 16.97
CA PRO A 317 19.57 8.43 17.20
C PRO A 317 20.65 8.16 18.25
N THR A 318 21.90 8.02 17.80
CA THR A 318 23.06 7.92 18.68
C THR A 318 23.06 9.14 19.61
N PRO A 319 23.13 8.96 20.94
CA PRO A 319 23.40 10.07 21.84
C PRO A 319 24.83 10.53 21.58
N GLY A 320 24.98 11.52 20.70
CA GLY A 320 26.25 12.19 20.42
C GLY A 320 27.09 11.56 19.32
N ASN A 321 26.73 11.79 18.06
CA ASN A 321 27.69 12.22 17.04
C ASN A 321 26.95 12.74 15.79
N THR A 322 26.70 14.04 15.72
CA THR A 322 26.47 14.71 14.43
C THR A 322 27.74 15.45 14.06
N SER A 323 28.69 14.74 13.45
CA SER A 323 29.74 15.39 12.67
C SER A 323 29.21 15.68 11.27
N GLU A 324 28.41 16.74 11.14
CA GLU A 324 28.34 17.45 9.86
C GLU A 324 29.70 18.14 9.65
N LYS A 325 30.56 17.57 8.80
CA LYS A 325 31.50 18.40 8.04
C LYS A 325 30.76 18.93 6.81
N MET A 326 29.95 19.96 7.03
CA MET A 326 29.71 20.94 5.97
C MET A 326 31.01 21.71 5.72
N VAL A 327 31.28 21.90 4.43
CA VAL A 327 32.19 22.91 3.88
C VAL A 327 32.16 24.20 4.71
N GLU A 328 33.34 24.74 5.00
CA GLU A 328 33.54 26.09 5.57
C GLU A 328 32.60 27.12 4.92
N LYS A 329 31.53 27.45 5.63
CA LYS A 329 31.05 28.83 5.75
C LYS A 329 30.91 29.13 7.22
N THR A 330 31.91 29.83 7.73
CA THR A 330 31.96 30.47 9.05
C THR A 330 30.62 31.13 9.40
N ALA A 331 29.76 30.43 10.14
CA ALA A 331 28.65 31.02 10.86
C ALA A 331 29.06 31.11 12.33
N ASN A 332 29.42 32.33 12.75
CA ASN A 332 29.81 32.65 14.13
C ASN A 332 28.82 32.06 15.15
N PRO A 333 29.29 31.56 16.31
CA PRO A 333 28.40 31.20 17.40
C PRO A 333 27.58 32.44 17.78
N ILE A 334 26.25 32.32 17.75
CA ILE A 334 25.33 33.36 18.22
C ILE A 334 25.76 33.70 19.64
N THR A 335 26.37 34.87 19.81
CA THR A 335 26.78 35.33 21.13
C THR A 335 25.54 35.50 21.98
N ARG A 336 25.68 35.40 23.30
CA ARG A 336 24.55 35.61 24.22
C ARG A 336 23.87 36.97 24.04
N GLU A 337 24.64 37.94 23.60
CA GLU A 337 24.15 39.25 23.17
C GLU A 337 23.31 39.18 21.89
N ALA A 338 23.68 38.33 20.93
CA ALA A 338 22.88 38.08 19.73
C ALA A 338 21.59 37.31 20.02
N ASP A 339 21.59 36.31 20.92
CA ASP A 339 20.37 35.60 21.35
C ASP A 339 19.41 36.54 22.10
N LEU A 340 19.94 37.38 23.00
CA LEU A 340 19.14 38.41 23.68
C LEU A 340 18.57 39.43 22.71
N LYS A 341 19.39 39.96 21.80
CA LYS A 341 18.96 40.94 20.80
C LYS A 341 17.91 40.35 19.85
N ALA A 342 18.06 39.11 19.42
CA ALA A 342 17.09 38.41 18.56
C ALA A 342 15.73 38.22 19.24
N ASN A 343 15.71 38.12 20.58
CA ASN A 343 14.49 38.03 21.37
C ASN A 343 14.05 39.39 21.97
N GLY A 344 14.64 40.50 21.54
CA GLY A 344 14.23 41.85 21.94
C GLY A 344 14.70 42.31 23.33
N TYR A 345 15.64 41.61 23.96
CA TYR A 345 16.18 41.94 25.27
C TYR A 345 17.57 42.58 25.19
N LYS A 346 17.85 43.52 26.09
CA LYS A 346 19.17 44.14 26.26
C LYS A 346 19.95 43.42 27.38
N LEU A 347 21.21 43.10 27.10
CA LEU A 347 22.12 42.54 28.10
C LEU A 347 22.48 43.61 29.14
N THR A 348 21.91 43.52 30.35
CA THR A 348 22.32 44.35 31.49
C THR A 348 23.34 43.60 32.36
N PRO A 349 24.18 44.29 33.15
CA PRO A 349 25.13 43.62 34.05
C PRO A 349 24.45 42.64 35.02
N ALA A 350 23.26 43.00 35.51
CA ALA A 350 22.45 42.13 36.36
C ALA A 350 21.94 40.89 35.62
N LEU A 351 21.46 41.06 34.38
CA LEU A 351 21.00 39.94 33.55
C LEU A 351 22.15 38.99 33.22
N LYS A 352 23.31 39.53 32.85
CA LYS A 352 24.53 38.76 32.60
C LYS A 352 24.89 37.88 33.81
N LYS A 353 24.98 38.49 35.00
CA LYS A 353 25.29 37.80 36.24
C LYS A 353 24.32 36.66 36.55
N HIS A 354 23.02 36.89 36.41
CA HIS A 354 22.03 35.86 36.73
C HIS A 354 22.04 34.70 35.74
N MET A 355 22.15 34.98 34.44
CA MET A 355 22.22 33.89 33.47
C MET A 355 23.58 33.17 33.52
N ASP A 356 24.69 33.82 33.92
CA ASP A 356 25.98 33.13 34.06
C ASP A 356 25.91 32.15 35.25
N ARG A 357 25.24 32.59 36.32
CA ARG A 357 24.93 31.74 37.47
C ARG A 357 23.98 30.60 37.10
N LEU A 358 22.98 30.85 36.26
CA LEU A 358 22.08 29.80 35.80
C LEU A 358 22.84 28.75 34.98
N ASP A 359 23.75 29.17 34.11
CA ASP A 359 24.55 28.25 33.30
C ASP A 359 25.46 27.37 34.15
N GLN A 360 26.01 27.91 35.25
CA GLN A 360 26.77 27.14 36.23
C GLN A 360 25.89 26.12 36.96
N LEU A 361 24.69 26.51 37.38
CA LEU A 361 23.76 25.61 38.09
C LEU A 361 23.23 24.48 37.20
N THR A 362 23.03 24.74 35.90
CA THR A 362 22.48 23.76 34.96
C THR A 362 23.55 23.03 34.14
N GLY A 363 24.83 23.41 34.27
CA GLY A 363 25.94 22.83 33.50
C GLY A 363 25.87 23.08 31.99
N ARG A 364 25.04 24.02 31.52
CA ARG A 364 24.82 24.31 30.10
C ARG A 364 24.47 25.78 29.89
N LYS A 365 24.73 26.32 28.70
CA LYS A 365 24.23 27.66 28.32
C LYS A 365 22.73 27.59 28.08
N ASN A 366 21.97 28.42 28.79
CA ASN A 366 20.52 28.49 28.66
C ASN A 366 20.13 29.60 27.68
N SER A 367 19.32 29.24 26.67
CA SER A 367 18.78 30.19 25.70
C SER A 367 17.70 31.07 26.34
N VAL A 368 17.47 32.27 25.78
CA VAL A 368 16.40 33.16 26.25
C VAL A 368 15.03 32.46 26.24
N LYS A 369 14.76 31.69 25.18
CA LYS A 369 13.50 30.96 25.00
C LYS A 369 13.29 29.89 26.07
N ASP A 370 14.34 29.17 26.44
CA ASP A 370 14.26 28.15 27.49
C ASP A 370 14.02 28.78 28.86
N ILE A 371 14.74 29.86 29.17
CA ILE A 371 14.59 30.59 30.43
C ILE A 371 13.17 31.18 30.54
N TYR A 372 12.65 31.75 29.44
CA TYR A 372 11.31 32.32 29.39
C TYR A 372 10.22 31.26 29.55
N LYS A 373 10.40 30.10 28.89
CA LYS A 373 9.49 28.95 29.03
C LYS A 373 9.44 28.49 30.49
N ALA A 374 10.59 28.23 31.11
CA ALA A 374 10.69 27.80 32.50
C ALA A 374 10.06 28.81 33.47
N TYR A 375 10.29 30.11 33.26
CA TYR A 375 9.69 31.18 34.06
C TYR A 375 8.16 31.23 33.96
N LYS A 376 7.59 31.01 32.76
CA LYS A 376 6.14 31.06 32.54
C LYS A 376 5.42 29.81 33.05
N THR A 377 6.03 28.64 32.88
CA THR A 377 5.42 27.36 33.28
C THR A 377 5.67 26.99 34.73
N HIS A 378 6.48 27.78 35.46
CA HIS A 378 6.95 27.46 36.82
C HIS A 378 7.66 26.10 36.90
N ASP A 379 8.21 25.65 35.77
CA ASP A 379 8.85 24.36 35.62
C ASP A 379 10.37 24.55 35.61
N PHE A 380 10.96 24.49 36.80
CA PHE A 380 12.36 24.85 37.04
C PHE A 380 13.32 23.66 37.09
N HIS A 381 12.79 22.42 37.02
CA HIS A 381 13.54 21.15 37.05
C HIS A 381 14.78 21.17 37.96
N GLY A 382 14.66 21.58 39.23
CA GLY A 382 15.80 21.56 40.16
C GLY A 382 15.68 22.44 41.41
N ASP A 383 16.73 22.36 42.23
CA ASP A 383 16.98 22.97 43.55
C ASP A 383 16.54 24.46 43.70
N PRO A 384 16.11 24.88 44.92
CA PRO A 384 15.67 26.25 45.24
C PRO A 384 16.50 27.41 44.66
N GLU A 385 17.82 27.26 44.50
CA GLU A 385 18.66 28.34 43.95
C GLU A 385 18.53 28.48 42.42
N THR A 386 18.21 27.41 41.69
CA THR A 386 17.92 27.46 40.24
C THR A 386 16.59 28.16 39.99
N GLU A 387 15.56 27.82 40.75
CA GLU A 387 14.25 28.48 40.70
C GLU A 387 14.38 29.99 41.01
N LYS A 388 15.09 30.34 42.08
CA LYS A 388 15.34 31.74 42.46
C LYS A 388 16.08 32.51 41.36
N THR A 389 17.04 31.87 40.70
CA THR A 389 17.82 32.47 39.61
C THR A 389 16.97 32.69 38.36
N ILE A 390 16.16 31.72 37.94
CA ILE A 390 15.23 31.86 36.80
C ILE A 390 14.18 32.94 37.08
N LYS A 391 13.62 32.99 38.30
CA LYS A 391 12.69 34.06 38.71
C LYS A 391 13.31 35.45 38.67
N SER A 392 14.58 35.59 39.06
CA SER A 392 15.31 36.86 38.94
C SER A 392 15.52 37.29 37.48
N ILE A 393 15.82 36.35 36.58
CA ILE A 393 15.96 36.63 35.13
C ILE A 393 14.61 37.01 34.53
N GLY A 394 13.56 36.25 34.81
CA GLY A 394 12.20 36.51 34.30
C GLY A 394 11.66 37.88 34.71
N LYS A 395 11.94 38.33 35.95
CA LYS A 395 11.59 39.70 36.40
C LYS A 395 12.32 40.78 35.60
N ILE A 396 13.57 40.53 35.16
CA ILE A 396 14.32 41.47 34.33
C ILE A 396 13.72 41.51 32.91
N PHE A 397 13.37 40.36 32.33
CA PHE A 397 12.67 40.29 31.04
C PHE A 397 11.34 41.05 31.07
N GLN A 398 10.51 40.83 32.10
CA GLN A 398 9.24 41.56 32.25
C GLN A 398 9.43 43.07 32.38
N ARG A 399 10.45 43.53 33.11
CA ARG A 399 10.75 44.97 33.21
C ARG A 399 11.16 45.57 31.87
N GLN A 400 11.96 44.86 31.08
CA GLN A 400 12.34 45.32 29.75
C GLN A 400 11.16 45.32 28.77
N GLU A 401 10.28 44.31 28.83
CA GLU A 401 9.03 44.27 28.05
C GLU A 401 8.09 45.43 28.39
N MET A 402 7.95 45.79 29.68
CA MET A 402 7.16 46.95 30.10
C MET A 402 7.75 48.27 29.63
N GLN A 403 9.08 48.41 29.62
CA GLN A 403 9.76 49.60 29.08
C GLN A 403 9.61 49.72 27.56
N ILE A 404 9.52 48.61 26.82
CA ILE A 404 9.26 48.60 25.38
C ILE A 404 7.82 49.03 25.09
N LYS A 405 6.84 48.57 25.88
CA LYS A 405 5.42 48.98 25.76
C LYS A 405 5.18 50.45 26.13
N ALA A 406 5.95 51.02 27.04
CA ALA A 406 5.84 52.44 27.40
C ALA A 406 6.35 53.43 26.32
N VAL A 407 7.06 52.94 25.30
CA VAL A 407 7.66 53.75 24.22
C VAL A 407 6.78 53.79 22.95
N ILE A 408 5.75 52.94 22.87
CA ILE A 408 4.80 52.92 21.76
C ILE A 408 3.41 53.24 22.33
N PRO A 409 2.89 54.48 22.21
CA PRO A 409 1.51 54.76 22.60
C PRO A 409 0.59 54.01 21.63
N GLU A 410 -0.39 53.30 22.18
CA GLU A 410 -1.41 52.58 21.42
C GLU A 410 -2.06 53.52 20.38
N ARG A 411 -1.95 53.12 19.10
CA ARG A 411 -2.74 53.63 17.98
C ARG A 411 -3.34 52.47 17.23
#